data_AF-A0A937P030-F1
#
_entry.id   AF-A0A937P030-F1
#
_cell.length_a   1.000
_cell.length_b   1.000
_cell.length_c   1.000
_cell.angle_alpha   90.00
_cell.angle_beta   90.00
_cell.angle_gamma   90.00
#
_symmetry.space_group_name_H-M   'P 1'
#
loop_
_entity.id
_entity.type
_entity.pdbx_description
1 polymer ?
#
loop_
_entity_poly.entity_id
_entity_poly.type
_entity_poly.pdbx_seq_one_letter_code
_entity_poly.pdbx_strand_id
1 'polypeptide(L)'
;MNRLITLNLHSQLLLTKKLVPMLLKSKNPHIVFMSSMSAKNRIVGESVYAATKAGIMQFAHVLRNELAGKIRVSTIHSWGVNT
;
A
#
# COMPACT_ATOMS: atom_id res chain seq x y z
N MET A 1 13.80 -9.48 9.32
CA MET A 1 12.48 -8.95 9.73
C MET A 1 12.38 -7.43 9.58
N ASN A 2 13.13 -6.65 10.37
CA ASN A 2 13.00 -5.18 10.41
C ASN A 2 13.08 -4.48 9.05
N ARG A 3 14.02 -4.90 8.18
CA ARG A 3 14.15 -4.32 6.82
C ARG A 3 12.87 -4.44 6.01
N LEU A 4 12.20 -5.59 6.03
CA LEU A 4 10.95 -5.81 5.28
C LEU A 4 9.82 -4.93 5.83
N ILE A 5 9.68 -4.83 7.15
CA ILE A 5 8.65 -4.00 7.78
C ILE A 5 8.89 -2.52 7.47
N THR A 6 10.12 -2.05 7.66
CA THR A 6 10.47 -0.66 7.40
C THR A 6 10.28 -0.29 5.94
N LEU A 7 10.77 -1.12 5.02
CA LEU A 7 10.71 -0.83 3.58
C LEU A 7 9.29 -1.00 3.04
N ASN A 8 8.62 -2.13 3.31
CA ASN A 8 7.37 -2.48 2.63
C ASN A 8 6.14 -1.86 3.29
N LEU A 9 6.21 -1.48 4.56
CA LEU A 9 5.06 -0.94 5.29
C LEU A 9 5.34 0.49 5.78
N HIS A 10 6.28 0.66 6.70
CA HIS A 10 6.47 1.95 7.39
C HIS A 10 6.79 3.09 6.42
N SER A 11 7.69 2.87 5.46
CA SER A 11 8.09 3.90 4.48
C SER A 11 6.90 4.40 3.66
N GLN A 12 6.00 3.51 3.24
CA GLN A 12 4.84 3.86 2.43
C GLN A 12 3.79 4.61 3.24
N LEU A 13 3.56 4.22 4.50
CA LEU A 13 2.67 4.96 5.42
C LEU A 13 3.20 6.37 5.65
N LEU A 14 4.50 6.50 5.93
CA LEU A 14 5.15 7.79 6.17
C LEU A 14 5.11 8.68 4.93
N LEU A 15 5.47 8.14 3.76
CA LEU A 15 5.43 8.85 2.49
C LEU A 15 4.01 9.35 2.18
N THR A 16 3.02 8.48 2.33
CA THR A 16 1.61 8.82 2.12
C THR A 16 1.19 9.98 3.03
N LYS A 17 1.47 9.88 4.33
CA LYS A 17 1.17 10.94 5.30
C LYS A 17 1.78 12.28 4.90
N LYS A 18 3.02 12.29 4.37
CA LYS A 18 3.70 13.51 3.95
C LYS A 18 3.17 14.08 2.62
N LEU A 19 2.76 13.22 1.69
CA LEU A 19 2.29 13.65 0.37
C LEU A 19 0.82 14.05 0.32
N VAL A 20 -0.04 13.52 1.19
CA VAL A 20 -1.49 13.81 1.20
C VAL A 20 -1.80 15.31 1.17
N PRO A 21 -1.18 16.19 1.99
CA PRO A 21 -1.45 17.63 1.95
C PRO A 21 -1.13 18.28 0.61
N MET A 22 -0.10 17.79 -0.10
CA MET A 22 0.25 18.28 -1.44
C MET A 22 -0.71 17.74 -2.50
N LEU A 23 -1.08 16.47 -2.41
CA LEU A 23 -2.02 15.82 -3.33
C LEU A 23 -3.40 16.47 -3.28
N LEU A 24 -3.88 16.87 -2.09
CA LEU A 24 -5.14 17.60 -1.92
C LEU A 24 -5.20 18.94 -2.66
N LYS A 25 -4.06 19.53 -3.02
CA LYS A 25 -3.96 20.77 -3.79
C LYS A 25 -3.86 20.54 -5.31
N SER A 26 -3.75 19.28 -5.75
CA SER A 26 -3.60 18.93 -7.17
C SER A 26 -4.97 18.71 -7.83
N LYS A 27 -5.02 18.79 -9.17
CA LYS A 27 -6.29 18.71 -9.92
C LYS A 27 -6.89 17.30 -10.05
N ASN A 28 -6.07 16.25 -10.08
CA ASN A 28 -6.52 14.86 -10.24
C ASN A 28 -5.59 13.88 -9.51
N PRO A 29 -5.50 13.96 -8.17
CA PRO A 29 -4.59 13.12 -7.39
C PRO A 29 -5.02 11.64 -7.39
N HIS A 30 -4.02 10.77 -7.49
CA HIS A 30 -4.20 9.32 -7.37
C HIS A 30 -3.00 8.71 -6.65
N ILE A 31 -3.26 7.95 -5.59
CA ILE A 31 -2.27 7.12 -4.91
C ILE A 31 -2.47 5.67 -5.36
N VAL A 32 -1.41 5.03 -5.83
CA VAL A 32 -1.43 3.61 -6.21
C VAL A 32 -0.45 2.86 -5.32
N PHE A 33 -0.95 1.90 -4.55
CA PHE A 33 -0.14 1.02 -3.72
C PHE A 33 0.17 -0.30 -4.44
N MET A 34 1.42 -0.75 -4.32
CA MET A 34 1.87 -2.06 -4.81
C MET A 34 1.84 -3.09 -3.68
N SER A 35 0.78 -3.88 -3.65
CA SER A 35 0.66 -5.05 -2.76
C SER A 35 1.16 -6.32 -3.46
N SER A 36 0.79 -7.49 -2.95
CA SER A 36 1.07 -8.80 -3.53
C SER A 36 -0.14 -9.69 -3.33
N MET A 37 -0.25 -10.75 -4.12
CA MET A 37 -1.21 -11.83 -3.88
C MET A 37 -0.91 -12.59 -2.59
N SER A 38 0.32 -12.56 -2.07
CA SER A 38 0.66 -13.04 -0.72
C SER A 38 -0.06 -12.29 0.40
N ALA A 39 -0.62 -11.11 0.13
CA ALA A 39 -1.49 -10.41 1.09
C ALA A 39 -2.84 -11.11 1.30
N LYS A 40 -3.27 -11.90 0.31
CA LYS A 40 -4.57 -12.60 0.28
C LYS A 40 -4.41 -14.11 0.42
N ASN A 41 -3.26 -14.64 0.01
CA ASN A 41 -2.95 -16.08 0.03
C ASN A 41 -1.99 -16.43 1.16
N ARG A 42 -2.16 -17.63 1.73
CA ARG A 42 -1.35 -18.14 2.84
C ARG A 42 -0.13 -18.91 2.30
N ILE A 43 0.82 -18.19 1.70
CA ILE A 43 2.02 -18.79 1.10
C ILE A 43 3.03 -19.13 2.21
N VAL A 44 3.40 -20.41 2.29
CA VAL A 44 4.38 -20.91 3.26
C VAL A 44 5.75 -20.27 3.00
N GLY A 45 6.44 -19.84 4.06
CA GLY A 45 7.74 -19.17 3.98
C GLY A 45 7.69 -17.64 3.84
N GLU A 46 6.52 -17.06 3.59
CA GLU A 46 6.39 -15.62 3.35
C GLU A 46 5.79 -14.82 4.52
N SER A 47 5.72 -15.38 5.72
CA SER A 47 4.96 -14.83 6.86
C SER A 47 5.11 -13.32 7.07
N VAL A 48 6.34 -12.82 7.20
CA VAL A 48 6.63 -11.39 7.42
C VAL A 48 6.33 -10.57 6.17
N TYR A 49 6.68 -11.06 4.98
CA TYR A 49 6.41 -10.36 3.72
C TYR A 49 4.91 -10.22 3.49
N ALA A 50 4.16 -11.33 3.58
CA ALA A 50 2.70 -11.39 3.50
C ALA A 50 2.05 -10.43 4.50
N ALA A 51 2.51 -10.40 5.75
CA ALA A 51 2.03 -9.45 6.77
C ALA A 51 2.22 -7.99 6.34
N THR A 52 3.39 -7.62 5.79
CA THR A 52 3.61 -6.24 5.32
C THR A 52 2.69 -5.87 4.13
N LYS A 53 2.47 -6.80 3.20
CA LYS A 53 1.62 -6.57 2.02
C LYS A 53 0.13 -6.53 2.38
N ALA A 54 -0.30 -7.33 3.36
CA ALA A 54 -1.63 -7.26 3.95
C ALA A 54 -1.84 -5.93 4.71
N GLY A 55 -0.84 -5.47 5.46
CA GLY A 55 -0.88 -4.17 6.13
C GLY A 55 -1.10 -3.01 5.15
N ILE A 56 -0.36 -2.98 4.04
CA ILE A 56 -0.56 -1.96 2.99
C ILE A 56 -1.92 -2.10 2.30
N MET A 57 -2.37 -3.32 2.02
CA MET A 57 -3.70 -3.56 1.46
C MET A 57 -4.77 -2.94 2.37
N GLN A 58 -4.76 -3.26 3.66
CA GLN A 58 -5.75 -2.76 4.60
C GLN A 58 -5.65 -1.24 4.80
N PHE A 59 -4.43 -0.70 4.90
CA PHE A 59 -4.20 0.74 4.94
C PHE A 59 -4.81 1.46 3.73
N ALA A 60 -4.56 0.95 2.52
CA ALA A 60 -5.10 1.54 1.29
C ALA A 60 -6.64 1.46 1.22
N HIS A 61 -7.24 0.38 1.72
CA HIS A 61 -8.70 0.24 1.80
C HIS A 61 -9.34 1.32 2.68
N VAL A 62 -8.79 1.52 3.88
CA VAL A 62 -9.30 2.54 4.81
C VAL A 62 -9.04 3.94 4.24
N LEU A 63 -7.83 4.19 3.75
CA LEU A 63 -7.44 5.48 3.19
C LEU A 63 -8.30 5.88 1.97
N ARG A 64 -8.71 4.92 1.14
CA ARG A 64 -9.65 5.17 0.04
C ARG A 64 -10.95 5.78 0.53
N ASN A 65 -11.47 5.31 1.65
CA ASN A 65 -12.71 5.82 2.24
C ASN A 65 -12.48 7.20 2.87
N GLU A 66 -11.39 7.37 3.60
CA GLU A 66 -11.02 8.66 4.22
C GLU A 66 -10.83 9.78 3.20
N LEU A 67 -10.32 9.44 2.00
CA LEU A 67 -10.01 10.38 0.93
C LEU A 67 -11.05 10.38 -0.21
N ALA A 68 -12.19 9.71 -0.03
CA ALA A 68 -13.22 9.61 -1.06
C ALA A 68 -13.64 10.99 -1.58
N GLY A 69 -13.73 11.12 -2.91
CA GLY A 69 -14.02 12.39 -3.60
C GLY A 69 -12.89 13.42 -3.62
N LYS A 70 -11.78 13.18 -2.90
CA LYS A 70 -10.62 14.10 -2.83
C LYS A 70 -9.39 13.52 -3.53
N ILE A 71 -9.03 12.28 -3.22
CA ILE A 71 -7.88 11.58 -3.79
C ILE A 71 -8.29 10.15 -4.14
N ARG A 72 -8.06 9.72 -5.39
CA ARG A 72 -8.28 8.33 -5.77
C ARG A 72 -7.22 7.45 -5.12
N VAL A 73 -7.59 6.26 -4.67
CA VAL A 73 -6.66 5.30 -4.07
C VAL A 73 -6.89 3.93 -4.69
N SER A 74 -5.86 3.34 -5.27
CA SER A 74 -5.91 1.99 -5.85
C SER A 74 -4.82 1.10 -5.27
N THR A 75 -5.05 -0.20 -5.27
CA THR A 75 -4.08 -1.20 -4.83
C THR A 75 -3.95 -2.26 -5.90
N ILE A 76 -2.73 -2.53 -6.34
CA ILE A 76 -2.43 -3.59 -7.30
C ILE A 76 -1.88 -4.78 -6.53
N HIS A 77 -2.43 -5.97 -6.81
CA HIS A 77 -1.99 -7.23 -6.23
C HIS A 77 -1.36 -8.08 -7.32
N SER A 78 -0.03 -8.04 -7.42
CA SER A 78 0.70 -8.84 -8.38
C SER A 78 0.91 -10.27 -7.89
N TRP A 79 0.90 -11.20 -8.83
CA TRP A 79 1.45 -12.56 -8.67
C TRP A 79 2.94 -12.53 -9.00
N GLY A 80 3.48 -13.58 -9.65
CA GLY A 80 4.79 -13.55 -10.28
C GLY A 80 4.77 -12.59 -11.48
N VAL A 81 5.74 -11.68 -11.51
CA VAL A 81 6.01 -10.77 -12.62
C VAL A 81 7.46 -11.01 -13.02
N ASN A 82 7.76 -11.05 -14.31
CA ASN A 82 9.13 -11.12 -14.79
C ASN A 82 9.77 -9.73 -14.65
N THR A 83 10.45 -9.50 -13.53
CA THR A 83 11.07 -8.22 -13.16
C THR A 83 12.58 -8.24 -13.35
#